data_AF-A0A087RZF2-F1
#
_entry.id   AF-A0A087RZF2-F1
#
_cell.length_a   1.000
_cell.length_b   1.000
_cell.length_c   1.000
_cell.angle_alpha   90.00
_cell.angle_beta   90.00
_cell.angle_gamma   90.00
#
_symmetry.space_group_name_H-M   'P 1'
#
loop_
_entity.id
_entity.type
_entity.pdbx_description
1 polymer ?
#
loop_
_entity_poly.entity_id
_entity_poly.type
_entity_poly.pdbx_seq_one_letter_code
_entity_poly.pdbx_strand_id
1 'polypeptide(L)'
;MKATAKQIAGIGIVILFSIFFVLSFVVFPETGEKILYGKHPPNKKSEPLAYSQIITSGNYQCIESASMRANGDLPTFVMEFNKCNS
;
A
#
# COMPACT_ATOMS: atom_id res chain seq x y z
N MET A 1 21.26 -41.25 7.00
CA MET A 1 20.95 -40.68 5.67
C MET A 1 21.89 -39.50 5.43
N LYS A 2 22.73 -39.53 4.38
CA LYS A 2 23.59 -38.39 4.02
C LYS A 2 22.74 -37.44 3.17
N ALA A 3 22.33 -36.32 3.75
CA ALA A 3 21.63 -35.28 2.99
C ALA A 3 22.58 -34.77 1.89
N THR A 4 22.15 -34.87 0.63
CA THR A 4 22.94 -34.34 -0.49
C THR A 4 22.95 -32.81 -0.41
N ALA A 5 24.00 -32.15 -0.90
CA ALA A 5 24.14 -30.69 -0.82
C ALA A 5 22.90 -29.92 -1.34
N LYS A 6 22.20 -30.47 -2.35
CA LYS A 6 20.92 -29.94 -2.86
C LYS A 6 19.79 -29.99 -1.84
N GLN A 7 19.71 -31.04 -1.02
CA GLN A 7 18.72 -31.15 0.06
C GLN A 7 19.00 -30.16 1.18
N ILE A 8 20.27 -29.97 1.54
CA ILE A 8 20.67 -28.99 2.56
C ILE A 8 20.34 -27.56 2.10
N ALA A 9 20.66 -27.24 0.84
CA ALA A 9 20.32 -25.94 0.26
C ALA A 9 18.80 -25.71 0.22
N GLY A 10 18.02 -26.72 -0.21
CA GLY A 10 16.57 -26.64 -0.24
C GLY A 10 15.96 -26.43 1.15
N ILE A 11 16.41 -27.18 2.16
CA ILE A 11 15.96 -27.02 3.54
C ILE A 11 16.32 -25.63 4.08
N GLY A 12 17.52 -25.13 3.78
CA GLY A 12 17.95 -23.79 4.19
C GLY A 12 17.06 -22.68 3.63
N ILE A 13 16.69 -22.76 2.35
CA ILE A 13 15.76 -21.81 1.71
C ILE A 13 14.40 -21.85 2.42
N VAL A 14 13.86 -23.05 2.69
CA VAL A 14 12.57 -23.21 3.36
C VAL A 14 12.59 -22.60 4.77
N ILE A 15 13.66 -22.83 5.53
CA ILE A 15 13.83 -22.26 6.87
C ILE A 15 13.88 -20.74 6.81
N LEU A 16 14.70 -20.17 5.91
CA LEU A 16 14.81 -18.73 5.73
C LEU A 16 13.47 -18.10 5.33
N PHE A 17 12.74 -18.73 4.40
CA PHE A 17 11.44 -18.24 3.97
C PHE A 17 10.41 -18.29 5.09
N SER A 18 10.44 -19.35 5.92
CA SER A 18 9.56 -19.48 7.08
C SER A 18 9.81 -18.39 8.11
N ILE A 19 11.08 -18.10 8.41
CA ILE A 19 11.45 -17.00 9.33
C ILE A 19 10.97 -15.66 8.77
N PHE A 20 11.20 -15.41 7.48
CA PHE A 20 10.79 -14.18 6.82
C PHE A 20 9.26 -14.00 6.85
N PHE A 21 8.53 -15.09 6.65
CA PHE A 21 7.07 -15.10 6.74
C PHE A 21 6.58 -14.73 8.14
N VAL A 22 7.13 -15.37 9.19
CA VAL A 22 6.75 -15.05 10.58
C VAL A 22 7.08 -13.59 10.93
N LEU A 23 8.26 -13.09 10.55
CA LEU A 23 8.62 -11.69 10.77
C LEU A 23 7.65 -10.72 10.06
N SER A 24 7.28 -11.03 8.82
CA SER A 24 6.42 -10.18 8.00
C SER A 24 4.96 -10.16 8.48
N PHE A 25 4.43 -11.28 8.98
CA PHE A 25 3.01 -11.37 9.34
C PHE A 25 2.73 -11.26 10.84
N VAL A 26 3.69 -11.60 11.70
CA VAL A 26 3.50 -11.61 13.17
C VAL A 26 4.15 -10.41 13.83
N VAL A 27 5.41 -10.09 13.48
CA VAL A 27 6.16 -9.00 14.13
C VAL A 27 5.87 -7.65 13.47
N PHE A 28 5.82 -7.61 12.14
CA PHE A 28 5.58 -6.40 11.35
C PHE A 28 4.37 -6.56 10.44
N PRO A 29 3.15 -6.71 10.99
CA PRO A 29 1.96 -7.04 10.22
C PRO A 29 1.68 -6.07 9.06
N GLU A 30 2.07 -4.78 9.19
CA GLU A 30 1.95 -3.81 8.09
C GLU A 30 2.79 -4.18 6.85
N THR A 31 3.96 -4.79 7.06
CA THR A 31 4.81 -5.29 5.97
C THR A 31 4.15 -6.50 5.32
N GLY A 32 3.61 -7.42 6.14
CA GLY A 32 2.84 -8.56 5.66
C GLY A 32 1.60 -8.14 4.85
N GLU A 33 0.84 -7.16 5.33
CA GLU A 33 -0.30 -6.60 4.60
C GLU A 33 0.12 -5.98 3.27
N LYS A 34 1.24 -5.25 3.21
CA LYS A 34 1.80 -4.74 1.95
C LYS A 34 2.24 -5.86 1.00
N ILE A 35 2.75 -6.97 1.52
CA ILE A 35 3.10 -8.15 0.71
C ILE A 35 1.84 -8.82 0.15
N LEU A 36 0.79 -8.99 0.96
CA LEU A 36 -0.45 -9.66 0.56
C LEU A 36 -1.33 -8.80 -0.36
N TYR A 37 -1.51 -7.53 -0.03
CA TYR A 37 -2.51 -6.65 -0.64
C TYR A 37 -1.90 -5.49 -1.43
N GLY A 38 -0.57 -5.43 -1.52
CA GLY A 38 0.12 -4.39 -2.26
C GLY A 38 -0.11 -2.99 -1.67
N LYS A 39 -0.31 -2.00 -2.54
CA LYS A 39 -0.50 -0.60 -2.15
C LYS A 39 -1.87 -0.31 -1.50
N HIS A 40 -2.82 -1.24 -1.58
CA HIS A 40 -4.21 -1.01 -1.15
C HIS A 40 -4.70 -2.13 -0.22
N PRO A 41 -4.22 -2.17 1.04
CA PRO A 41 -4.71 -3.14 2.01
C PRO A 41 -6.20 -2.89 2.34
N PRO A 42 -7.03 -3.95 2.40
CA PRO A 42 -8.42 -3.83 2.81
C PRO A 42 -8.47 -3.34 4.26
N ASN A 43 -9.40 -2.42 4.58
CA ASN A 43 -9.60 -1.76 5.88
C ASN A 43 -8.67 -0.61 6.27
N LYS A 44 -7.66 -0.22 5.48
CA LYS A 44 -7.05 1.11 5.67
C LYS A 44 -7.87 2.13 4.88
N LYS A 45 -8.42 3.13 5.58
CA LYS A 45 -8.99 4.32 4.92
C LYS A 45 -7.92 4.82 3.95
N SER A 46 -8.31 5.05 2.70
CA SER A 46 -7.44 5.65 1.68
C SER A 46 -6.71 6.82 2.31
N GLU A 47 -5.38 6.72 2.42
CA GLU A 47 -4.59 7.84 2.93
C GLU A 47 -4.87 9.05 2.04
N PRO A 48 -4.99 10.25 2.63
CA PRO A 48 -5.23 11.45 1.85
C PRO A 48 -4.12 11.60 0.81
N LEU A 49 -4.53 11.61 -0.46
CA LEU A 49 -3.66 11.76 -1.61
C LEU A 49 -3.06 13.17 -1.62
N ALA A 50 -1.76 13.25 -1.88
CA ALA A 50 -1.08 14.51 -2.17
C ALA A 50 -1.47 15.03 -3.55
N TYR A 51 -1.33 16.35 -3.79
CA TYR A 51 -1.71 16.99 -5.06
C TYR A 51 -1.20 16.26 -6.32
N SER A 52 0.05 15.84 -6.35
CA SER A 52 0.62 15.09 -7.49
C SER A 52 -0.06 13.76 -7.74
N GLN A 53 -0.49 13.08 -6.68
CA GLN A 53 -1.24 11.82 -6.75
C GLN A 53 -2.69 12.08 -7.14
N ILE A 54 -3.27 13.22 -6.76
CA ILE A 54 -4.62 13.64 -7.16
C ILE A 54 -4.71 13.81 -8.68
N ILE A 55 -3.80 14.58 -9.28
CA ILE A 55 -3.81 14.84 -10.73
C ILE A 55 -3.60 13.55 -11.54
N THR A 56 -2.88 12.58 -10.99
CA THR A 56 -2.61 11.28 -11.63
C THR A 56 -3.60 10.18 -11.24
N SER A 57 -4.56 10.46 -10.34
CA SER A 57 -5.51 9.47 -9.82
C SER A 57 -6.55 9.03 -10.85
N GLY A 58 -6.78 9.83 -11.90
CA GLY A 58 -7.83 9.58 -12.89
C GLY A 58 -9.27 9.80 -12.38
N ASN A 59 -9.45 10.24 -11.13
CA ASN A 59 -10.77 10.55 -10.58
C ASN A 59 -11.22 11.97 -10.98
N TYR A 60 -11.50 12.16 -12.27
CA TYR A 60 -11.82 13.48 -12.85
C TYR A 60 -13.07 14.13 -12.23
N GLN A 61 -14.05 13.34 -11.80
CA GLN A 61 -15.26 13.85 -11.14
C GLN A 61 -14.92 14.53 -9.81
N CYS A 62 -14.11 13.89 -8.96
CA CYS A 62 -13.67 14.52 -7.71
C CYS A 62 -12.71 15.69 -7.97
N ILE A 63 -11.87 15.65 -9.01
CA ILE A 63 -10.99 16.76 -9.39
C ILE A 63 -11.82 18.00 -9.78
N GLU A 64 -12.84 17.83 -10.63
CA GLU A 64 -13.69 18.92 -11.09
C GLU A 64 -14.47 19.53 -9.93
N SER A 65 -15.10 18.69 -9.09
CA SER A 65 -15.86 19.14 -7.92
C SER A 65 -14.98 19.90 -6.92
N ALA A 66 -13.79 19.36 -6.62
CA ALA A 66 -12.83 19.99 -5.71
C ALA A 66 -12.31 21.33 -6.29
N SER A 67 -12.07 21.40 -7.60
CA SER A 67 -11.61 22.62 -8.26
C SER A 67 -12.63 23.75 -8.16
N MET A 68 -13.93 23.46 -8.36
CA MET A 68 -15.00 24.44 -8.23
C MET A 68 -15.18 24.95 -6.79
N ARG A 69 -14.95 24.09 -5.78
CA ARG A 69 -15.08 24.48 -4.37
C ARG A 69 -13.86 25.24 -3.85
N ALA A 70 -12.68 24.88 -4.34
CA ALA A 70 -11.42 25.45 -3.90
C ALA A 70 -11.17 26.87 -4.41
N ASN A 71 -11.79 27.27 -5.54
CA ASN A 71 -11.62 28.60 -6.14
C ASN A 71 -10.14 29.02 -6.31
N GLY A 72 -9.27 28.06 -6.64
CA GLY A 72 -7.83 28.28 -6.82
C GLY A 72 -6.96 28.10 -5.56
N ASP A 73 -7.56 27.87 -4.38
CA ASP A 73 -6.81 27.57 -3.16
C ASP A 73 -6.35 26.09 -3.11
N LEU A 74 -5.03 25.87 -3.14
CA LEU A 74 -4.45 24.54 -3.23
C LEU A 74 -4.74 23.65 -1.99
N PRO A 75 -4.59 24.14 -0.73
CA PRO A 75 -4.98 23.36 0.45
C PRO A 75 -6.45 22.95 0.44
N THR A 76 -7.36 23.86 0.10
CA THR A 76 -8.80 23.58 0.01
C THR A 76 -9.10 22.56 -1.11
N PHE A 77 -8.42 22.65 -2.25
CA PHE A 77 -8.52 21.66 -3.33
C PHE A 77 -8.15 20.25 -2.86
N VAL A 78 -6.99 20.11 -2.21
CA VAL A 78 -6.51 18.80 -1.71
C VAL A 78 -7.49 18.24 -0.67
N MET A 79 -8.02 19.08 0.22
CA MET A 79 -8.99 18.68 1.23
C MET A 79 -10.31 18.21 0.60
N GLU A 80 -10.90 19.00 -0.30
CA GLU A 80 -12.18 18.67 -0.94
C GLU A 80 -12.08 17.45 -1.84
N PHE A 81 -10.97 17.27 -2.55
CA PHE A 81 -10.73 16.05 -3.33
C PHE A 81 -10.68 14.82 -2.44
N ASN A 82 -9.91 14.86 -1.36
CA ASN A 82 -9.78 13.72 -0.45
C ASN A 82 -11.09 13.38 0.26
N LYS A 83 -11.93 14.38 0.53
CA LYS A 83 -13.29 14.20 1.05
C LYS A 83 -14.22 13.51 0.05
N CYS A 84 -14.09 13.80 -1.24
CA CYS A 84 -14.85 13.16 -2.31
C CYS A 84 -14.36 11.73 -2.62
N ASN A 85 -13.05 11.49 -2.47
CA ASN A 85 -12.39 10.22 -2.79
C ASN A 85 -12.32 9.23 -1.60
N SER A 86 -12.91 9.58 -0.45
CA SER A 86 -13.05 8.74 0.75
C SER A 86 -14.37 7.98 0.74
#